data_AF-A0A958N7F1-F1
#
_entry.id   AF-A0A958N7F1-F1
#
_cell.length_a   1.000
_cell.length_b   1.000
_cell.length_c   1.000
_cell.angle_alpha   90.00
_cell.angle_beta   90.00
_cell.angle_gamma   90.00
#
_symmetry.space_group_name_H-M   'P 1'
#
loop_
_entity.id
_entity.type
_entity.pdbx_description
1 polymer ?
#
loop_
_entity_poly.entity_id
_entity_poly.type
_entity_poly.pdbx_seq_one_letter_code
_entity_poly.pdbx_strand_id
1 'polypeptide(L)'
;MTNKNNSSPEVRAFIYQQLNDIEYLLPAGSSVNVSVSPDQTKTFRAQIEVVGPDGAISSTAMNKDEYAAIVAAKRDIKTQLEFWANVSGDESEEEVRNAILKAIKEKNYLN
;
A
#
# COMPACT_ATOMS: atom_id res chain seq x y z
N MET A 1 2.18 8.29 13.26
CA MET A 1 2.31 8.68 11.84
C MET A 1 3.33 9.79 11.73
N THR A 2 4.35 9.63 10.89
CA THR A 2 5.41 10.63 10.75
C THR A 2 5.47 11.12 9.31
N ASN A 3 5.12 12.39 9.10
CA ASN A 3 5.15 13.00 7.79
C ASN A 3 6.53 13.65 7.57
N LYS A 4 7.45 12.93 6.91
CA LYS A 4 8.78 13.43 6.56
C LYS A 4 8.73 14.00 5.15
N ASN A 5 8.90 15.31 5.04
CA ASN A 5 9.10 16.11 3.81
C ASN A 5 7.87 16.52 2.97
N ASN A 6 6.69 16.76 3.56
CA ASN A 6 5.59 17.40 2.80
C ASN A 6 5.49 18.91 3.06
N SER A 7 5.71 19.67 1.98
CA SER A 7 6.02 21.11 1.99
C SER A 7 4.83 22.01 2.35
N SER A 8 3.58 21.64 2.04
CA SER A 8 2.40 22.48 2.31
C SER A 8 1.46 21.88 3.38
N PRO A 9 0.79 22.71 4.20
CA PRO A 9 -0.23 22.25 5.15
C PRO A 9 -1.40 21.51 4.48
N GLU A 10 -1.76 21.91 3.26
CA GLU A 10 -2.85 21.32 2.48
C GLU A 10 -2.53 19.89 2.06
N VAL A 11 -1.31 19.64 1.55
CA VAL A 11 -0.85 18.30 1.18
C VAL A 11 -0.77 17.40 2.42
N ARG A 12 -0.34 17.95 3.56
CA ARG A 12 -0.37 17.19 4.83
C ARG A 12 -1.79 16.79 5.22
N ALA A 13 -2.74 17.73 5.20
CA ALA A 13 -4.15 17.45 5.51
C ALA A 13 -4.74 16.40 4.56
N PHE A 14 -4.45 16.51 3.26
CA PHE A 14 -4.89 15.54 2.27
C PHE A 14 -4.31 14.15 2.52
N ILE A 15 -3.01 14.04 2.83
CA ILE A 15 -2.37 12.77 3.19
C ILE A 15 -3.06 12.16 4.41
N TYR A 16 -3.34 12.93 5.46
CA TYR A 16 -4.05 12.42 6.63
C TYR A 16 -5.44 11.89 6.28
N GLN A 17 -6.19 12.60 5.44
CA GLN A 17 -7.49 12.11 4.95
C GLN A 17 -7.34 10.79 4.18
N GLN A 18 -6.36 10.71 3.27
CA GLN A 18 -6.11 9.50 2.49
C GLN A 18 -5.66 8.31 3.36
N LEU A 19 -4.86 8.54 4.40
CA LEU A 19 -4.38 7.46 5.28
C LEU A 19 -5.46 6.94 6.23
N ASN A 20 -6.43 7.78 6.62
CA ASN A 20 -7.55 7.36 7.45
C ASN A 20 -8.34 6.21 6.79
N ASP A 21 -8.47 6.23 5.46
CA ASP A 21 -9.12 5.17 4.68
C ASP A 21 -8.42 3.80 4.76
N ILE A 22 -7.18 3.73 5.24
CA ILE A 22 -6.41 2.47 5.34
C ILE A 22 -6.01 2.16 6.78
N GLU A 23 -6.42 2.97 7.76
CA GLU A 23 -6.01 2.80 9.16
C GLU A 23 -6.49 1.47 9.74
N TYR A 24 -7.70 1.01 9.37
CA TYR A 24 -8.24 -0.28 9.80
C TYR A 24 -7.49 -1.50 9.24
N LEU A 25 -6.66 -1.30 8.20
CA LEU A 25 -5.83 -2.35 7.60
C LEU A 25 -4.41 -2.36 8.17
N LEU A 26 -4.04 -1.38 8.98
CA LEU A 26 -2.69 -1.30 9.53
C LEU A 26 -2.54 -2.33 10.66
N PRO A 27 -1.51 -3.19 10.62
CA PRO A 27 -1.21 -4.08 11.74
C PRO A 27 -0.97 -3.30 13.03
N ALA A 28 -1.34 -3.87 14.18
CA ALA A 28 -1.11 -3.23 15.47
C ALA A 28 0.37 -2.91 15.67
N GLY A 29 0.66 -1.70 16.16
CA GLY A 29 2.05 -1.23 16.35
C GLY A 29 2.74 -0.74 15.07
N SER A 30 2.04 -0.68 13.93
CA SER A 30 2.61 -0.17 12.69
C SER A 30 2.80 1.35 12.71
N SER A 31 3.83 1.80 11.98
CA SER A 31 4.08 3.21 11.69
C SER A 31 4.00 3.47 10.20
N VAL A 32 3.36 4.57 9.82
CA VAL A 32 3.26 5.00 8.42
C VAL A 32 4.10 6.24 8.21
N ASN A 33 4.97 6.18 7.20
CA ASN A 33 5.77 7.27 6.68
C ASN A 33 5.29 7.61 5.27
N VAL A 34 5.04 8.89 5.00
CA VAL A 34 4.68 9.39 3.67
C VAL A 34 5.61 10.51 3.29
N SER A 35 6.17 10.43 2.09
CA SER A 35 6.97 11.48 1.47
C SER A 35 6.44 11.76 0.06
N VAL A 36 6.35 13.03 -0.28
CA VAL A 36 6.01 13.48 -1.64
C VAL A 36 7.03 14.50 -2.05
N SER A 37 7.68 14.27 -3.18
CA SER A 37 8.70 15.18 -3.70
C SER A 37 8.59 15.33 -5.20
N PRO A 38 8.84 16.53 -5.75
CA PRO A 38 9.01 16.71 -7.17
C PRO A 38 10.30 15.99 -7.62
N ASP A 39 10.20 15.20 -8.67
CA ASP A 39 11.30 14.63 -9.44
C ASP A 39 11.79 15.65 -10.49
N GLN A 40 12.97 15.43 -11.06
CA GLN A 40 13.65 16.35 -12.00
C GLN A 40 12.84 16.61 -13.28
N THR A 41 11.79 15.83 -13.54
CA THR A 41 10.99 15.85 -14.77
C THR A 41 9.62 16.54 -14.62
N LYS A 42 9.41 17.34 -13.56
CA LYS A 42 8.10 17.94 -13.20
C LYS A 42 7.00 16.90 -12.91
N THR A 43 7.40 15.71 -12.50
CA THR A 43 6.52 14.69 -11.93
C THR A 43 6.69 14.71 -10.43
N PHE A 44 5.63 14.45 -9.69
CA PHE A 44 5.66 14.20 -8.26
C PHE A 44 5.82 12.71 -8.03
N ARG A 45 6.77 12.37 -7.16
CA ARG A 45 6.96 11.03 -6.62
C ARG A 45 6.36 11.00 -5.22
N ALA A 46 5.32 10.19 -5.04
CA ALA A 46 4.76 9.89 -3.73
C ALA A 46 5.24 8.50 -3.29
N GLN A 47 5.78 8.42 -2.09
CA GLN A 47 6.18 7.17 -1.45
C GLN A 47 5.43 7.03 -0.13
N ILE A 48 4.81 5.86 0.06
CA ILE A 48 4.17 5.47 1.33
C ILE A 48 4.87 4.21 1.81
N GLU A 49 5.37 4.25 3.03
CA GLU A 49 6.00 3.14 3.73
C GLU A 49 5.20 2.83 4.99
N VAL A 50 4.87 1.57 5.18
CA VAL A 50 4.26 1.05 6.40
C VAL A 50 5.26 0.09 7.03
N VAL A 51 5.71 0.43 8.23
CA VAL A 51 6.62 -0.40 9.04
C VAL A 51 5.80 -1.03 10.15
N GLY A 52 5.53 -2.33 10.04
CA GLY A 52 4.84 -3.13 11.03
C GLY A 52 5.81 -4.02 11.84
N PRO A 53 5.29 -4.81 12.79
CA PRO A 53 6.09 -5.75 13.58
C PRO A 53 6.72 -6.87 12.73
N ASP A 54 6.03 -7.30 11.68
CA ASP A 54 6.44 -8.43 10.82
C ASP A 54 7.28 -7.99 9.61
N GLY A 55 7.56 -6.69 9.47
CA GLY A 55 8.35 -6.14 8.38
C GLY A 55 7.86 -4.80 7.87
N ALA A 56 8.45 -4.34 6.77
CA ALA A 56 8.08 -3.09 6.12
C ALA A 56 7.58 -3.36 4.70
N ILE A 57 6.46 -2.72 4.34
CA ILE A 57 5.96 -2.67 2.98
C ILE A 57 6.03 -1.22 2.49
N SER A 58 6.24 -1.05 1.18
CA SER A 58 6.28 0.28 0.59
C SER A 58 5.66 0.31 -0.79
N SER A 59 5.15 1.48 -1.13
CA SER A 59 4.60 1.78 -2.44
C SER A 59 5.21 3.08 -2.92
N THR A 60 5.46 3.18 -4.22
CA THR A 60 5.91 4.41 -4.85
C THR A 60 5.12 4.63 -6.13
N ALA A 61 4.56 5.81 -6.30
CA ALA A 61 3.87 6.21 -7.52
C ALA A 61 4.40 7.55 -8.02
N MET A 62 4.36 7.73 -9.34
CA MET A 62 4.76 8.97 -10.01
C MET A 62 3.60 9.52 -10.84
N ASN A 63 3.34 10.81 -10.72
CA ASN A 63 2.32 11.49 -11.52
C ASN A 63 2.71 12.96 -11.78
N LYS A 64 2.16 13.60 -12.82
CA LYS A 64 2.34 15.05 -13.05
C LYS A 64 1.59 15.90 -12.01
N ASP A 65 0.56 15.33 -11.39
CA ASP A 65 -0.22 15.95 -10.33
C ASP A 65 0.17 15.35 -8.96
N GLU A 66 0.44 16.22 -7.98
CA GLU A 66 0.88 15.83 -6.63
C GLU A 66 -0.14 14.96 -5.90
N TYR A 67 -1.41 15.34 -5.96
CA TYR A 67 -2.51 14.63 -5.30
C TYR A 67 -2.78 13.29 -5.98
N ALA A 68 -2.71 13.23 -7.31
CA ALA A 68 -2.84 11.99 -8.06
C ALA A 68 -1.71 11.00 -7.75
N ALA A 69 -0.47 11.49 -7.53
CA ALA A 69 0.64 10.64 -7.10
C ALA A 69 0.35 10.01 -5.73
N ILE A 70 -0.15 10.79 -4.76
CA ILE A 70 -0.52 10.31 -3.42
C ILE A 70 -1.62 9.25 -3.50
N VAL A 71 -2.69 9.50 -4.28
CA VAL A 71 -3.81 8.57 -4.44
C VAL A 71 -3.36 7.26 -5.09
N ALA A 72 -2.49 7.32 -6.10
CA ALA A 72 -1.93 6.15 -6.74
C ALA A 72 -1.09 5.31 -5.75
N ALA A 73 -0.17 5.94 -5.02
CA ALA A 73 0.62 5.25 -3.99
C ALA A 73 -0.29 4.63 -2.90
N LYS A 74 -1.33 5.35 -2.46
CA LYS A 74 -2.32 4.82 -1.49
C LYS A 74 -3.01 3.57 -2.01
N ARG A 75 -3.46 3.58 -3.26
CA ARG A 75 -4.17 2.43 -3.84
C ARG A 75 -3.28 1.18 -3.84
N ASP A 76 -2.02 1.36 -4.20
CA ASP A 76 -1.05 0.28 -4.28
C ASP A 76 -0.69 -0.25 -2.87
N ILE A 77 -0.47 0.63 -1.88
CA ILE A 77 -0.22 0.19 -0.48
C ILE A 77 -1.46 -0.48 0.13
N LYS A 78 -2.66 0.01 -0.17
CA LYS A 78 -3.91 -0.60 0.30
C LYS A 78 -4.03 -2.04 -0.18
N THR A 79 -3.75 -2.28 -1.45
CA THR A 79 -3.80 -3.62 -2.04
C THR A 79 -2.79 -4.56 -1.36
N GLN A 80 -1.58 -4.05 -1.05
CA GLN A 80 -0.58 -4.82 -0.31
C GLN A 80 -1.02 -5.12 1.13
N LEU A 81 -1.63 -4.16 1.82
CA LEU A 81 -2.16 -4.35 3.18
C LEU A 81 -3.32 -5.36 3.20
N GLU A 82 -4.24 -5.30 2.24
CA GLU A 82 -5.33 -6.26 2.12
C GLU A 82 -4.81 -7.68 1.86
N PHE A 83 -3.78 -7.82 1.02
CA PHE A 83 -3.12 -9.11 0.83
C PHE A 83 -2.44 -9.59 2.13
N TRP A 84 -1.74 -8.70 2.83
CA TRP A 84 -1.03 -9.05 4.06
C TRP A 84 -1.99 -9.48 5.18
N ALA A 85 -3.09 -8.74 5.36
CA ALA A 85 -4.14 -9.06 6.33
C ALA A 85 -4.81 -10.40 6.05
N ASN A 86 -5.06 -10.73 4.77
CA ASN A 86 -5.64 -12.02 4.39
C ASN A 86 -4.66 -13.20 4.55
N VAL A 87 -3.34 -12.97 4.38
CA VAL A 87 -2.33 -14.02 4.60
C VAL A 87 -2.09 -14.26 6.10
N SER A 88 -2.26 -13.24 6.94
CA SER A 88 -2.08 -13.34 8.40
C SER A 88 -3.34 -13.80 9.16
N GLY A 89 -4.50 -13.81 8.50
CA GLY A 89 -5.78 -14.22 9.07
C GLY A 89 -6.12 -15.68 8.75
N ASP A 90 -5.55 -16.62 9.51
CA ASP A 90 -6.18 -17.92 9.80
C ASP A 90 -6.71 -18.76 8.62
N GLU A 91 -6.04 -18.73 7.46
CA GLU A 91 -6.12 -19.84 6.51
C GLU A 91 -4.86 -20.69 6.68
N SER A 92 -5.06 -21.92 7.13
CA SER A 92 -3.98 -22.90 7.21
C SER A 92 -3.23 -22.93 5.86
N GLU A 93 -1.90 -23.00 5.87
CA GLU A 93 -1.05 -23.09 4.67
C GLU A 93 -1.58 -24.10 3.62
N GLU A 94 -2.29 -25.12 4.11
CA GLU A 94 -3.02 -26.15 3.38
C GLU A 94 -4.15 -25.60 2.47
N GLU A 95 -4.94 -24.63 2.92
CA GLU A 95 -6.08 -24.05 2.17
C GLU A 95 -5.61 -23.14 1.04
N VAL A 96 -4.61 -22.29 1.32
CA VAL A 96 -3.95 -21.46 0.30
C VAL A 96 -3.29 -22.35 -0.76
N ARG A 97 -2.61 -23.42 -0.34
CA ARG A 97 -2.01 -24.41 -1.25
C ARG A 97 -3.07 -25.10 -2.11
N ASN A 98 -4.21 -25.48 -1.52
CA ASN A 98 -5.29 -26.13 -2.24
C ASN A 98 -6.01 -25.18 -3.22
N ALA A 99 -6.17 -23.90 -2.87
CA ALA A 99 -6.72 -22.89 -3.78
C ALA A 99 -5.80 -22.67 -4.99
N ILE A 100 -4.49 -22.59 -4.78
CA ILE A 100 -3.50 -22.48 -5.85
C ILE A 100 -3.52 -23.73 -6.75
N LEU A 101 -3.53 -24.94 -6.17
CA LEU A 101 -3.59 -26.19 -6.94
C LEU A 101 -4.88 -26.33 -7.76
N LYS A 102 -6.01 -25.86 -7.22
CA LYS A 102 -7.30 -25.84 -7.92
C LYS A 102 -7.27 -24.87 -9.11
N ALA A 103 -6.77 -23.65 -8.91
CA ALA A 103 -6.66 -22.66 -9.97
C ALA A 103 -5.71 -23.09 -11.11
N ILE A 104 -4.62 -23.81 -10.78
CA ILE A 104 -3.69 -24.37 -11.78
C ILE A 104 -4.35 -25.52 -12.56
N LYS A 105 -5.13 -26.39 -11.90
CA LYS A 105 -5.89 -27.44 -12.59
C LYS A 105 -6.93 -26.87 -13.53
N GLU A 106 -7.73 -25.90 -13.09
CA GLU A 106 -8.79 -25.31 -13.92
C GLU A 106 -8.24 -24.60 -15.17
N LYS A 107 -7.04 -24.00 -15.10
CA LYS A 107 -6.35 -23.45 -16.28
C LYS A 107 -5.82 -24.51 -17.26
N ASN A 108 -5.55 -25.73 -16.80
CA ASN A 108 -5.07 -26.83 -17.64
C ASN A 108 -6.19 -27.66 -18.30
N TYR A 109 -7.45 -27.47 -17.91
CA TYR A 109 -8.61 -28.11 -18.56
C TYR A 109 -9.28 -27.22 -19.63
N LEU A 110 -8.74 -26.02 -19.88
CA LEU A 110 -9.24 -25.06 -20.88
C LEU A 110 -8.33 -24.94 -22.12
N ASN A 111 -7.35 -25.83 -22.28
CA ASN A 111 -6.55 -25.98 -23.51
C ASN A 111 -6.81 -27.33 -24.17
#